data_AF-A0A2V9QPT7-F1
#
_entry.id   AF-A0A2V9QPT7-F1
#
_cell.length_a   1.000
_cell.length_b   1.000
_cell.length_c   1.000
_cell.angle_alpha   90.00
_cell.angle_beta   90.00
_cell.angle_gamma   90.00
#
_symmetry.space_group_name_H-M   'P 1'
#
loop_
_entity.id
_entity.type
_entity.pdbx_description
1 polymer ?
#
loop_
_entity_poly.entity_id
_entity_poly.type
_entity_poly.pdbx_seq_one_letter_code
_entity_poly.pdbx_strand_id
1 'polypeptide(L)'
;MSLYVAKGSPELEISSAELPSLLFEALDKIGERRHVLAVPPDLTRRDSRAGELTQHAYDYYGGRLEAVLPALGTHIAMSSVQLTSMFGKMPHELFRIHNWRADAETLGEVGTTFIHEQSEGKVNYAWPAQVNRLIVHGGFDLVLSRRTMGQRKKRRYFRAFGAISCHSGRDLRS
;
A
#
# COMPACT_ATOMS: atom_id res chain seq x y z
N MET A 1 -6.25 -13.45 -4.55
CA MET A 1 -4.98 -12.69 -4.45
C MET A 1 -4.09 -13.14 -5.59
N SER A 2 -3.86 -12.28 -6.56
CA SER A 2 -3.11 -12.63 -7.77
C SER A 2 -1.61 -12.57 -7.50
N LEU A 3 -0.87 -13.56 -7.99
CA LEU A 3 0.59 -13.63 -7.89
C LEU A 3 1.18 -13.23 -9.24
N TYR A 4 1.82 -12.08 -9.32
CA TYR A 4 2.38 -11.57 -10.58
C TYR A 4 3.82 -12.02 -10.80
N VAL A 5 4.64 -12.02 -9.75
CA VAL A 5 6.04 -12.46 -9.77
C VAL A 5 6.34 -13.25 -8.51
N ALA A 6 7.04 -14.38 -8.67
CA ALA A 6 7.57 -15.18 -7.57
C ALA A 6 9.02 -15.55 -7.86
N LYS A 7 9.93 -15.07 -7.02
CA LYS A 7 11.35 -15.44 -7.04
C LYS A 7 11.81 -15.67 -5.61
N GLY A 8 12.39 -16.83 -5.33
CA GLY A 8 12.86 -17.17 -3.98
C GLY A 8 13.51 -18.56 -3.91
N SER A 9 14.64 -18.65 -3.22
CA SER A 9 15.24 -19.89 -2.71
C SER A 9 15.83 -19.60 -1.32
N PRO A 10 16.17 -20.61 -0.51
CA PRO A 10 16.81 -20.40 0.79
C PRO A 10 18.14 -19.63 0.70
N GLU A 11 18.85 -19.76 -0.42
CA GLU A 11 20.17 -19.19 -0.71
C GLU A 11 20.07 -17.90 -1.55
N LEU A 12 18.91 -17.62 -2.15
CA LEU A 12 18.75 -16.48 -3.04
C LEU A 12 18.61 -15.18 -2.24
N GLU A 13 19.53 -14.27 -2.49
CA GLU A 13 19.43 -12.88 -2.07
C GLU A 13 19.04 -12.01 -3.26
N ILE A 14 17.90 -11.31 -3.16
CA ILE A 14 17.49 -10.37 -4.21
C ILE A 14 18.28 -9.08 -4.01
N SER A 15 19.24 -8.89 -4.92
CA SER A 15 20.07 -7.69 -4.96
C SER A 15 19.24 -6.43 -5.21
N SER A 16 19.77 -5.25 -4.83
CA SER A 16 19.16 -3.96 -5.20
C SER A 16 19.10 -3.73 -6.70
N ALA A 17 19.99 -4.34 -7.48
CA ALA A 17 19.98 -4.23 -8.94
C ALA A 17 18.83 -5.03 -9.58
N GLU A 18 18.45 -6.17 -9.01
CA GLU A 18 17.39 -7.03 -9.55
C GLU A 18 15.98 -6.62 -9.10
N LEU A 19 15.87 -5.95 -7.95
CA LEU A 19 14.60 -5.54 -7.38
C LEU A 19 13.72 -4.69 -8.34
N PRO A 20 14.24 -3.65 -9.03
CA PRO A 20 13.44 -2.86 -9.97
C PRO A 20 12.94 -3.70 -11.14
N SER A 21 13.76 -4.61 -11.69
CA SER A 21 13.34 -5.48 -12.80
C SER A 21 12.17 -6.38 -12.42
N LEU A 22 12.21 -7.00 -11.23
CA LEU A 22 11.12 -7.82 -10.72
C LEU A 22 9.86 -7.01 -10.42
N LEU A 23 10.03 -5.76 -9.95
CA LEU A 23 8.93 -4.84 -9.76
C LEU A 23 8.28 -4.50 -11.10
N PHE A 24 9.06 -4.11 -12.10
CA PHE A 24 8.54 -3.68 -13.39
C PHE A 24 7.82 -4.81 -14.10
N GLU A 25 8.35 -6.03 -14.06
CA GLU A 25 7.66 -7.22 -14.57
C GLU A 25 6.29 -7.42 -13.89
N ALA A 26 6.20 -7.20 -12.58
CA ALA A 26 4.94 -7.29 -11.86
C ALA A 26 3.96 -6.17 -12.27
N LEU A 27 4.45 -4.95 -12.46
CA LEU A 27 3.65 -3.80 -12.87
C LEU A 27 3.16 -3.93 -14.32
N ASP A 28 3.98 -4.45 -15.22
CA ASP A 28 3.59 -4.76 -16.61
C ASP A 28 2.44 -5.76 -16.65
N LYS A 29 2.48 -6.80 -15.81
CA LYS A 29 1.41 -7.81 -15.70
C LYS A 29 0.11 -7.26 -15.09
N ILE A 30 0.16 -6.17 -14.34
CA ILE A 30 -1.03 -5.47 -13.82
C ILE A 30 -1.75 -4.68 -14.93
N GLY A 31 -1.04 -4.38 -16.02
CA GLY A 31 -1.51 -3.62 -17.17
C GLY A 31 -1.38 -2.12 -17.00
N GLU A 32 -1.81 -1.37 -18.02
CA GLU A 32 -1.74 0.09 -18.04
C GLU A 32 -2.58 0.70 -16.90
N ARG A 33 -1.98 1.65 -16.18
CA ARG A 33 -2.60 2.45 -15.11
C ARG A 33 -2.21 3.90 -15.27
N ARG A 34 -3.15 4.81 -15.04
CA ARG A 34 -3.01 6.25 -15.28
C ARG A 34 -3.10 7.06 -14.00
N HIS A 35 -3.85 6.59 -13.02
CA HIS A 35 -4.07 7.28 -11.75
C HIS A 35 -3.67 6.36 -10.59
N VAL A 36 -2.40 6.42 -10.19
CA VAL A 36 -1.81 5.50 -9.22
C VAL A 36 -1.58 6.18 -7.87
N LEU A 37 -2.06 5.53 -6.81
CA LEU A 37 -1.77 5.87 -5.42
C LEU A 37 -0.84 4.82 -4.81
N ALA A 38 0.27 5.26 -4.22
CA ALA A 38 1.13 4.40 -3.40
C ALA A 38 0.81 4.56 -1.91
N VAL A 39 0.66 3.44 -1.20
CA VAL A 39 0.43 3.39 0.25
C VAL A 39 1.58 2.63 0.91
N PRO A 40 2.77 3.26 1.05
CA PRO A 40 3.90 2.63 1.72
C PRO A 40 3.67 2.58 3.24
N PRO A 41 4.32 1.64 3.95
CA PRO A 41 4.39 1.70 5.41
C PRO A 41 5.13 2.96 5.87
N ASP A 42 4.97 3.29 7.15
CA ASP A 42 5.68 4.40 7.79
C ASP A 42 7.18 4.13 8.03
N LEU A 43 7.85 5.12 8.61
CA LEU A 43 9.29 5.07 8.93
C LEU A 43 9.67 3.92 9.86
N THR A 44 8.74 3.41 10.69
CA THR A 44 9.02 2.28 11.59
C THR A 44 9.36 0.99 10.83
N ARG A 45 9.05 0.95 9.53
CA ARG A 45 9.38 -0.14 8.62
C ARG A 45 10.50 0.21 7.64
N ARG A 46 11.40 1.13 7.97
CA ARG A 46 12.55 1.51 7.12
C ARG A 46 13.32 0.30 6.59
N ASP A 47 13.61 -0.69 7.45
CA ASP A 47 14.38 -1.89 7.09
C ASP A 47 13.64 -2.85 6.14
N SER A 48 12.38 -2.57 5.83
CA SER A 48 11.64 -3.35 4.84
C SER A 48 12.07 -3.04 3.41
N ARG A 49 12.88 -2.00 3.13
CA ARG A 49 13.15 -1.48 1.76
C ARG A 49 11.90 -0.89 1.08
N ALA A 50 10.86 -0.54 1.84
CA ALA A 50 9.61 0.00 1.32
C ALA A 50 9.80 1.31 0.55
N GLY A 51 10.70 2.16 1.03
CA GLY A 51 11.08 3.39 0.37
C GLY A 51 11.65 3.17 -1.04
N GLU A 52 12.64 2.27 -1.16
CA GLU A 52 13.25 1.87 -2.44
C GLU A 52 12.22 1.36 -3.45
N LEU A 53 11.29 0.48 -3.04
CA LEU A 53 10.22 0.02 -3.93
C LEU A 53 9.24 1.13 -4.35
N THR A 54 8.94 2.05 -3.45
CA THR A 54 8.04 3.18 -3.76
C THR A 54 8.71 4.12 -4.76
N GLN A 55 10.02 4.34 -4.60
CA GLN A 55 10.81 5.11 -5.56
C GLN A 55 10.83 4.43 -6.93
N HIS A 56 11.08 3.12 -7.00
CA HIS A 56 11.02 2.41 -8.29
C HIS A 56 9.62 2.40 -8.91
N ALA A 57 8.56 2.33 -8.10
CA ALA A 57 7.20 2.49 -8.62
C ALA A 57 6.99 3.88 -9.22
N TYR A 58 7.56 4.92 -8.61
CA TYR A 58 7.59 6.27 -9.18
C TYR A 58 8.42 6.34 -10.47
N ASP A 59 9.59 5.70 -10.53
CA ASP A 59 10.41 5.64 -11.75
C ASP A 59 9.64 4.97 -12.92
N TYR A 60 8.82 3.96 -12.62
CA TYR A 60 8.00 3.25 -13.62
C TYR A 60 6.76 4.03 -14.06
N TYR A 61 6.00 4.57 -13.11
CA TYR A 61 4.73 5.26 -13.41
C TYR A 61 4.95 6.72 -13.82
N GLY A 62 6.03 7.35 -13.36
CA GLY A 62 6.31 8.77 -13.55
C GLY A 62 5.16 9.63 -13.03
N GLY A 63 4.70 10.58 -13.85
CA GLY A 63 3.56 11.46 -13.54
C GLY A 63 2.22 10.75 -13.34
N ARG A 64 2.12 9.45 -13.64
CA ARG A 64 0.92 8.62 -13.36
C ARG A 64 0.82 8.22 -11.89
N LEU A 65 1.92 8.28 -11.13
CA LEU A 65 1.88 8.16 -9.68
C LEU A 65 1.63 9.55 -9.09
N GLU A 66 0.36 9.82 -8.83
CA GLU A 66 -0.12 11.15 -8.48
C GLU A 66 -0.07 11.45 -6.98
N ALA A 67 -0.05 10.39 -6.16
CA ALA A 67 -0.03 10.52 -4.71
C ALA A 67 0.69 9.38 -4.01
N VAL A 68 1.31 9.71 -2.88
CA VAL A 68 1.83 8.77 -1.89
C VAL A 68 1.16 9.06 -0.56
N LEU A 69 0.50 8.07 0.03
CA LEU A 69 -0.14 8.16 1.34
C LEU A 69 0.56 7.20 2.32
N PRO A 70 1.59 7.65 3.06
CA PRO A 70 2.24 6.82 4.05
C PRO A 70 1.25 6.33 5.11
N ALA A 71 1.22 5.02 5.37
CA ALA A 71 0.35 4.39 6.34
C ALA A 71 0.87 4.61 7.77
N LEU A 72 0.78 5.87 8.25
CA LEU A 72 1.25 6.31 9.57
C LEU A 72 0.42 5.75 10.73
N GLY A 73 -0.85 5.39 10.50
CA GLY A 73 -1.78 5.10 11.59
C GLY A 73 -1.89 6.30 12.53
N THR A 74 -1.55 6.12 13.81
CA THR A 74 -1.58 7.18 14.83
C THR A 74 -0.30 8.02 14.91
N HIS A 75 0.73 7.71 14.10
CA HIS A 75 2.03 8.37 14.14
C HIS A 75 1.99 9.78 13.52
N ILE A 76 2.93 10.63 13.93
CA ILE A 76 3.11 11.98 13.42
C ILE A 76 3.55 11.94 11.94
N ALA A 77 3.13 12.93 11.16
CA ALA A 77 3.58 13.12 9.79
C ALA A 77 5.12 13.13 9.70
N MET A 78 5.65 12.47 8.67
CA MET A 78 7.09 12.46 8.42
C MET A 78 7.57 13.86 8.03
N SER A 79 8.71 14.28 8.58
CA SER A 79 9.38 15.51 8.16
C SER A 79 9.98 15.36 6.76
N SER A 80 10.26 16.47 6.08
CA SER A 80 10.90 16.47 4.76
C SER A 80 12.23 15.71 4.77
N VAL A 81 13.03 15.81 5.82
CA VAL A 81 14.28 15.06 5.98
C VAL A 81 14.02 13.55 6.06
N GLN A 82 12.99 13.12 6.77
CA GLN A 82 12.60 11.71 6.87
C GLN A 82 12.07 11.19 5.53
N LEU A 83 11.31 12.01 4.80
CA LEU A 83 10.82 11.66 3.46
C LEU A 83 11.98 11.47 2.49
N THR A 84 12.93 12.40 2.42
CA THR A 84 14.12 12.26 1.57
C THR A 84 14.95 11.04 1.98
N SER A 85 15.12 10.79 3.28
CA SER A 85 15.90 9.65 3.77
C SER A 85 15.25 8.30 3.43
N MET A 86 13.92 8.23 3.35
CA MET A 86 13.19 7.00 3.09
C MET A 86 12.89 6.81 1.60
N PHE A 87 12.44 7.84 0.89
CA PHE A 87 11.92 7.77 -0.48
C PHE A 87 12.86 8.40 -1.52
N GLY A 88 14.04 8.86 -1.11
CA GLY A 88 15.06 9.35 -2.01
C GLY A 88 14.68 10.67 -2.69
N LYS A 89 14.72 10.70 -4.02
CA LYS A 89 14.57 11.91 -4.84
C LYS A 89 13.11 12.21 -5.24
N MET A 90 12.14 11.48 -4.70
CA MET A 90 10.74 11.70 -5.05
C MET A 90 10.29 13.13 -4.65
N PRO A 91 9.51 13.82 -5.50
CA PRO A 91 8.95 15.12 -5.16
C PRO A 91 8.12 15.04 -3.88
N HIS A 92 8.43 15.90 -2.90
CA HIS A 92 7.71 15.92 -1.62
C HIS A 92 6.23 16.29 -1.77
N GLU A 93 5.88 17.00 -2.85
CA GLU A 93 4.52 17.37 -3.21
C GLU A 93 3.61 16.17 -3.56
N LEU A 94 4.16 14.98 -3.79
CA LEU A 94 3.37 13.76 -3.98
C LEU A 94 2.86 13.21 -2.65
N PHE A 95 3.51 13.54 -1.54
CA PHE A 95 3.19 12.96 -0.24
C PHE A 95 1.98 13.66 0.37
N ARG A 96 0.98 12.87 0.73
CA ARG A 96 -0.24 13.30 1.41
C ARG A 96 -0.12 12.99 2.88
N ILE A 97 -0.40 13.98 3.72
CA ILE A 97 -0.41 13.79 5.16
C ILE A 97 -1.64 12.95 5.51
N HIS A 98 -1.42 11.81 6.15
CA HIS A 98 -2.52 10.96 6.62
C HIS A 98 -3.10 11.53 7.92
N ASN A 99 -4.16 12.34 7.84
CA ASN A 99 -4.88 12.82 9.02
C ASN A 99 -6.02 11.86 9.38
N TRP A 100 -5.69 10.81 10.13
CA TRP A 100 -6.64 9.75 10.50
C TRP A 100 -7.86 10.25 11.29
N ARG A 101 -7.80 11.43 11.92
CA ARG A 101 -8.93 11.99 12.68
C ARG A 101 -9.97 12.66 11.79
N ALA A 102 -9.53 13.35 10.74
CA ALA A 102 -10.40 14.15 9.89
C ALA A 102 -10.72 13.47 8.55
N ASP A 103 -9.82 12.63 8.05
CA ASP A 103 -9.91 12.06 6.71
C ASP A 103 -10.43 10.61 6.70
N ALA A 104 -10.93 10.11 7.83
CA ALA A 104 -11.52 8.78 7.92
C ALA A 104 -12.98 8.81 7.45
N GLU A 105 -13.33 7.92 6.53
CA GLU A 105 -14.70 7.71 6.05
C GLU A 105 -15.11 6.26 6.30
N THR A 106 -16.31 6.08 6.85
CA THR A 106 -16.88 4.76 7.14
C THR A 106 -17.48 4.18 5.86
N LEU A 107 -16.96 3.03 5.42
CA LEU A 107 -17.47 2.29 4.27
C LEU A 107 -18.46 1.19 4.65
N GLY A 108 -18.54 0.86 5.93
CA GLY A 108 -19.45 -0.14 6.47
C GLY A 108 -19.17 -0.39 7.94
N GLU A 109 -19.87 -1.36 8.50
CA GLU A 109 -19.75 -1.73 9.91
C GLU A 109 -19.63 -3.24 10.05
N VAL A 110 -18.81 -3.68 11.00
CA VAL A 110 -18.76 -5.06 11.45
C VAL A 110 -19.78 -5.22 12.57
N GLY A 111 -20.74 -6.11 12.36
CA GLY A 111 -21.87 -6.30 13.27
C GLY A 111 -21.47 -6.70 14.68
N THR A 112 -22.27 -6.23 15.65
CA THR A 112 -22.06 -6.42 17.08
C THR A 112 -21.87 -7.88 17.49
N THR A 113 -22.67 -8.81 16.94
CA THR A 113 -22.58 -10.25 17.25
C THR A 113 -21.20 -10.81 16.93
N PHE A 114 -20.67 -10.49 15.75
CA PHE A 114 -19.33 -10.93 15.35
C PHE A 114 -18.26 -10.33 16.26
N ILE A 115 -18.35 -9.04 16.58
CA ILE A 115 -17.41 -8.37 17.48
C ILE A 115 -17.44 -8.98 18.89
N HIS A 116 -18.62 -9.28 19.41
CA HIS A 116 -18.79 -9.92 20.71
C HIS A 116 -18.15 -11.31 20.76
N GLU A 117 -18.37 -12.13 19.72
CA GLU A 117 -17.75 -13.45 19.60
C GLU A 117 -16.22 -13.36 19.49
N GLN A 118 -15.70 -12.53 18.57
CA GLN A 118 -14.25 -12.40 18.36
C GLN A 118 -13.51 -11.77 19.55
N SER A 119 -14.21 -10.97 20.35
CA SER A 119 -13.66 -10.38 21.56
C SER A 119 -13.79 -11.27 22.79
N GLU A 120 -14.34 -12.49 22.65
CA GLU A 120 -14.61 -13.40 23.77
C GLU A 120 -15.51 -12.76 24.84
N GLY A 121 -16.47 -11.94 24.40
CA GLY A 121 -17.40 -11.21 25.27
C GLY A 121 -16.86 -9.94 25.91
N LYS A 122 -15.65 -9.47 25.53
CA LYS A 122 -15.04 -8.26 26.13
C LYS A 122 -15.67 -6.96 25.64
N VAL A 123 -16.21 -6.94 24.43
CA VAL A 123 -16.87 -5.76 23.85
C VAL A 123 -18.16 -6.14 23.14
N ASN A 124 -19.14 -5.24 23.14
CA ASN A 124 -20.47 -5.48 22.58
C ASN A 124 -21.00 -4.24 21.84
N TYR A 125 -20.31 -3.84 20.77
CA TYR A 125 -20.73 -2.74 19.89
C TYR A 125 -20.36 -3.04 18.44
N ALA A 126 -21.06 -2.41 17.50
CA ALA A 126 -20.70 -2.46 16.09
C ALA A 126 -19.42 -1.67 15.84
N TRP A 127 -18.52 -2.20 15.02
CA TRP A 127 -17.22 -1.58 14.76
C TRP A 127 -17.17 -0.97 13.36
N PRO A 128 -16.94 0.35 13.21
CA PRO A 128 -16.93 1.00 11.92
C PRO A 128 -15.66 0.64 11.13
N ALA A 129 -15.84 0.15 9.90
CA ALA A 129 -14.76 -0.08 8.95
C ALA A 129 -14.46 1.22 8.20
N GLN A 130 -13.38 1.88 8.60
CA GLN A 130 -13.01 3.20 8.10
C GLN A 130 -11.73 3.17 7.25
N VAL A 131 -11.70 3.95 6.18
CA VAL A 131 -10.52 4.15 5.34
C VAL A 131 -10.29 5.64 5.06
N ASN A 132 -9.12 6.00 4.53
CA ASN A 132 -8.85 7.39 4.16
C ASN A 132 -9.70 7.80 2.94
N ARG A 133 -10.35 8.96 3.02
CA ARG A 133 -11.17 9.55 1.94
C ARG A 133 -10.46 9.63 0.59
N LEU A 134 -9.15 9.85 0.59
CA LEU A 134 -8.33 9.90 -0.63
C LEU A 134 -8.40 8.57 -1.40
N ILE A 135 -8.45 7.43 -0.71
CA ILE A 135 -8.54 6.10 -1.35
C ILE A 135 -9.89 5.95 -2.06
N VAL A 136 -10.96 6.51 -1.49
CA VAL A 136 -12.33 6.36 -1.97
C VAL A 136 -12.63 7.35 -3.10
N HIS A 137 -12.27 8.62 -2.90
CA HIS A 137 -12.69 9.72 -3.77
C HIS A 137 -11.56 10.25 -4.66
N GLY A 138 -10.34 9.73 -4.54
CA GLY A 138 -9.18 10.22 -5.29
C GLY A 138 -9.11 9.78 -6.75
N GLY A 139 -10.06 8.97 -7.24
CA GLY A 139 -10.14 8.58 -8.65
C GLY A 139 -9.04 7.61 -9.12
N PHE A 140 -8.32 6.98 -8.19
CA PHE A 140 -7.22 6.08 -8.51
C PHE A 140 -7.70 4.77 -9.16
N ASP A 141 -7.05 4.37 -10.23
CA ASP A 141 -7.28 3.09 -10.91
C ASP A 141 -6.39 1.95 -10.37
N LEU A 142 -5.40 2.30 -9.55
CA LEU A 142 -4.52 1.38 -8.85
C LEU A 142 -4.09 1.95 -7.49
N VAL A 143 -4.27 1.15 -6.43
CA VAL A 143 -3.69 1.40 -5.11
C VAL A 143 -2.59 0.37 -4.83
N LEU A 144 -1.34 0.83 -4.76
CA LEU A 144 -0.16 0.01 -4.46
C LEU A 144 0.10 0.00 -2.96
N SER A 145 -0.33 -1.07 -2.28
CA SER A 145 -0.02 -1.29 -0.86
C SER A 145 1.09 -2.31 -0.70
N ARG A 146 2.14 -1.95 0.04
CA ARG A 146 3.25 -2.86 0.33
C ARG A 146 3.09 -3.47 1.72
N ARG A 147 2.79 -4.78 1.76
CA ARG A 147 2.87 -5.60 2.98
C ARG A 147 4.05 -6.56 2.88
N THR A 148 4.98 -6.52 3.84
CA THR A 148 5.91 -7.62 4.07
C THR A 148 5.21 -8.69 4.90
N MET A 149 5.08 -9.91 4.36
CA MET A 149 4.66 -11.06 5.16
C MET A 149 5.89 -11.57 5.92
N GLY A 150 5.75 -11.78 7.23
CA GLY A 150 6.86 -12.15 8.11
C GLY A 150 7.67 -13.33 7.57
N GLN A 151 8.99 -13.14 7.49
CA GLN A 151 9.96 -14.16 7.15
C GLN A 151 9.97 -15.22 8.26
N ARG A 152 9.17 -16.28 8.14
CA ARG A 152 9.36 -17.48 8.99
C ARG A 152 10.72 -18.06 8.63
N LYS A 153 11.60 -18.18 9.64
CA LYS A 153 13.06 -18.50 9.63
C LYS A 153 13.59 -19.62 8.70
N LYS A 154 12.78 -20.25 7.84
CA LYS A 154 13.22 -21.31 6.92
C LYS A 154 12.83 -21.12 5.45
N ARG A 155 12.07 -20.10 5.07
CA ARG A 155 11.68 -19.88 3.66
C ARG A 155 11.62 -18.39 3.33
N ARG A 156 12.65 -17.90 2.63
CA ARG A 156 12.73 -16.53 2.10
C ARG A 156 11.94 -16.46 0.79
N TYR A 157 10.69 -16.00 0.86
CA TYR A 157 9.90 -15.67 -0.34
C TYR A 157 9.75 -14.17 -0.47
N PHE A 158 10.08 -13.62 -1.64
CA PHE A 158 9.60 -12.32 -2.06
C PHE A 158 8.21 -12.52 -2.69
N ARG A 159 7.17 -12.04 -2.01
CA ARG A 159 5.82 -11.94 -2.57
C ARG A 159 5.59 -10.49 -2.98
N ALA A 160 5.55 -10.25 -4.28
CA ALA A 160 5.26 -8.95 -4.84
C ALA A 160 3.73 -8.80 -5.00
N PHE A 161 3.19 -7.82 -4.27
CA PHE A 161 1.89 -7.15 -4.43
C PHE A 161 0.59 -7.92 -4.13
N GLY A 162 -0.21 -7.34 -3.23
CA GLY A 162 -1.65 -7.34 -3.38
C GLY A 162 -2.04 -6.04 -4.07
N ALA A 163 -2.36 -6.10 -5.36
CA ALA A 163 -2.98 -4.99 -6.06
C ALA A 163 -4.49 -5.06 -5.81
N ILE A 164 -5.08 -3.99 -5.30
CA ILE A 164 -6.54 -3.82 -5.32
C ILE A 164 -6.82 -3.00 -6.58
N SER A 165 -7.45 -3.64 -7.57
CA SER A 165 -7.94 -2.92 -8.74
C SER A 165 -9.33 -2.39 -8.43
N CYS A 166 -9.47 -1.06 -8.36
CA CYS A 166 -10.77 -0.42 -8.32
C CYS A 166 -11.30 -0.32 -9.75
N HIS A 167 -12.20 -1.22 -10.14
CA HIS A 167 -13.02 -0.99 -11.33
C HIS A 167 -14.08 0.05 -10.98
N SER A 168 -14.02 1.23 -11.59
CA SER A 168 -15.15 2.15 -11.60
C SER A 168 -16.22 1.54 -12.52
N GLY A 169 -17.14 0.79 -11.92
CA GLY A 169 -18.36 0.34 -12.59
C GLY A 169 -19.21 1.54 -12.96
N ARG A 170 -19.05 2.06 -14.17
CA ARG A 170 -20.10 2.83 -14.84
C ARG A 170 -21.12 1.83 -15.36
N ASP A 171 -22.10 1.52 -14.53
CA ASP A 171 -23.37 0.94 -14.97
C ASP A 171 -24.03 1.92 -15.95
N LEU A 172 -23.85 1.67 -17.25
CA LEU A 172 -24.72 2.19 -18.30
C LEU A 172 -26.03 1.41 -18.22
N ARG A 173 -26.99 1.92 -17.45
CA ARG A 173 -28.40 1.64 -17.70
C ARG A 173 -28.82 2.49 -18.89
N SER A 174 -29.17 1.83 -19.99
CA SER A 174 -30.01 2.32 -21.07
C SER A 174 -30.97 1.19 -21.42
#